data_AF-A0A941UHQ3-F1
#
_entry.id   AF-A0A941UHQ3-F1
#
_cell.length_a   1.000
_cell.length_b   1.000
_cell.length_c   1.000
_cell.angle_alpha   90.00
_cell.angle_beta   90.00
_cell.angle_gamma   90.00
#
_symmetry.space_group_name_H-M   'P 1'
#
loop_
_entity.id
_entity.type
_entity.pdbx_description
1 polymer ?
#
loop_
_entity_poly.entity_id
_entity_poly.type
_entity_poly.pdbx_seq_one_letter_code
_entity_poly.pdbx_strand_id
1 'polypeptide(L)'
;PEEALQHPRWKMGKKITIDSATLMNKGFEVIEAHHLFGLPHQCIDVVIHPQSIVHSIVEFNDRSCIAQLSVPDMKGPIAYALTYPHRIDNVIDGLSLHEIGTLTFKKPKKISFPCLWYAYQALEAGGTMPSVLNAANEVAVSSFLKGIIRFTDIPVIIKKTMEEHTVRPDMELHAVIEADQWARKTAERKMKTL
;
A
#
# COMPACT_ATOMS: atom_id res chain seq x y z
N PRO A 1 19.16 0.53 5.70
CA PRO A 1 18.14 -0.55 5.61
C PRO A 1 17.61 -1.01 6.97
N GLU A 2 18.51 -1.22 7.94
CA GLU A 2 18.17 -1.72 9.28
C GLU A 2 17.10 -0.89 10.00
N GLU A 3 17.23 0.45 10.02
CA GLU A 3 16.22 1.34 10.61
C GLU A 3 14.84 1.20 9.94
N ALA A 4 14.79 1.20 8.60
CA ALA A 4 13.53 1.09 7.86
C ALA A 4 12.86 -0.28 7.99
N LEU A 5 13.59 -1.31 8.44
CA LEU A 5 13.06 -2.65 8.70
C LEU A 5 12.43 -2.82 10.10
N GLN A 6 12.50 -1.79 10.95
CA GLN A 6 11.89 -1.81 12.27
C GLN A 6 10.45 -1.29 12.22
N HIS A 7 9.52 -2.14 11.79
CA HIS A 7 8.10 -1.78 11.79
C HIS A 7 7.56 -1.72 13.23
N PRO A 8 6.83 -0.67 13.64
CA PRO A 8 6.47 -0.44 15.06
C PRO A 8 5.38 -1.37 15.61
N ARG A 9 4.62 -2.06 14.74
CA ARG A 9 3.43 -2.85 15.14
C ARG A 9 3.41 -4.28 14.58
N TRP A 10 3.58 -4.41 13.27
CA TRP A 10 3.53 -5.70 12.57
C TRP A 10 4.92 -6.32 12.38
N LYS A 11 5.02 -7.65 12.56
CA LYS A 11 6.19 -8.44 12.14
C LYS A 11 5.94 -8.96 10.72
N MET A 12 6.63 -8.40 9.74
CA MET A 12 6.36 -8.67 8.32
C MET A 12 7.66 -8.95 7.54
N GLY A 13 7.52 -9.36 6.27
CA GLY A 13 8.66 -9.53 5.36
C GLY A 13 9.38 -8.20 5.08
N LYS A 14 10.63 -8.28 4.60
CA LYS A 14 11.48 -7.09 4.36
C LYS A 14 10.84 -6.09 3.38
N LYS A 15 10.30 -6.56 2.25
CA LYS A 15 9.71 -5.71 1.20
C LYS A 15 8.53 -4.90 1.73
N ILE A 16 7.52 -5.58 2.27
CA ILE A 16 6.32 -4.93 2.81
C ILE A 16 6.67 -3.97 3.95
N THR A 17 7.70 -4.26 4.74
CA THR A 17 8.17 -3.34 5.78
C THR A 17 8.68 -2.02 5.20
N ILE A 18 9.45 -2.05 4.10
CA ILE A 18 9.89 -0.83 3.40
C ILE A 18 8.71 -0.12 2.73
N ASP A 19 7.76 -0.87 2.16
CA ASP A 19 6.55 -0.30 1.57
C ASP A 19 5.69 0.40 2.62
N SER A 20 5.61 -0.12 3.84
CA SER A 20 4.94 0.57 4.95
C SER A 20 5.66 1.85 5.34
N ALA A 21 7.01 1.84 5.38
CA ALA A 21 7.80 3.03 5.70
C ALA A 21 7.66 4.15 4.64
N THR A 22 7.47 3.80 3.37
CA THR A 22 7.25 4.75 2.27
C THR A 22 5.78 5.12 2.04
N LEU A 23 4.84 4.47 2.76
CA LEU A 23 3.40 4.40 2.47
C LEU A 23 3.03 3.85 1.09
N MET A 24 3.96 3.20 0.37
CA MET A 24 3.63 2.50 -0.86
C MET A 24 2.67 1.32 -0.61
N ASN A 25 2.80 0.62 0.53
CA ASN A 25 1.88 -0.48 0.87
C ASN A 25 0.44 0.01 0.92
N LYS A 26 0.25 1.16 1.58
CA LYS A 26 -1.06 1.81 1.66
C LYS A 26 -1.54 2.29 0.29
N GLY A 27 -0.62 2.70 -0.60
CA GLY A 27 -0.93 2.98 -1.99
C GLY A 27 -1.48 1.77 -2.75
N PHE A 28 -0.86 0.59 -2.61
CA PHE A 28 -1.39 -0.65 -3.21
C PHE A 28 -2.76 -1.02 -2.62
N GLU A 29 -2.95 -0.87 -1.31
CA GLU A 29 -4.26 -1.11 -0.68
C GLU A 29 -5.36 -0.16 -1.21
N VAL A 30 -5.03 1.08 -1.61
CA VAL A 30 -5.99 1.99 -2.28
C VAL A 30 -6.42 1.43 -3.64
N ILE A 31 -5.47 0.93 -4.43
CA ILE A 31 -5.74 0.31 -5.74
C ILE A 31 -6.57 -0.97 -5.54
N GLU A 32 -6.21 -1.81 -4.56
CA GLU A 32 -6.96 -3.01 -4.23
C GLU A 32 -8.39 -2.70 -3.78
N ALA A 33 -8.58 -1.71 -2.90
CA ALA A 33 -9.90 -1.30 -2.44
C ALA A 33 -10.80 -0.81 -3.60
N HIS A 34 -10.23 -0.08 -4.57
CA HIS A 34 -10.95 0.31 -5.77
C HIS A 34 -11.48 -0.91 -6.53
N HIS A 35 -10.63 -1.91 -6.76
CA HIS A 35 -11.03 -3.10 -7.53
C HIS A 35 -11.96 -4.03 -6.74
N LEU A 36 -11.72 -4.25 -5.45
CA LEU A 36 -12.50 -5.16 -4.61
C LEU A 36 -13.90 -4.63 -4.29
N PHE A 37 -14.03 -3.31 -4.12
CA PHE A 37 -15.30 -2.69 -3.69
C PHE A 37 -15.97 -1.86 -4.79
N GLY A 38 -15.36 -1.72 -5.97
CA GLY A 38 -15.90 -0.94 -7.09
C GLY A 38 -16.02 0.56 -6.79
N LEU A 39 -15.21 1.08 -5.85
CA LEU A 39 -15.28 2.47 -5.40
C LEU A 39 -14.38 3.36 -6.28
N PRO A 40 -14.84 4.52 -6.75
CA PRO A 40 -13.98 5.46 -7.46
C PRO A 40 -12.89 6.00 -6.50
N HIS A 41 -11.71 6.35 -7.02
CA HIS A 41 -10.58 6.73 -6.18
C HIS A 41 -10.85 7.95 -5.29
N GLN A 42 -11.77 8.84 -5.69
CA GLN A 42 -12.20 10.00 -4.90
C GLN A 42 -12.94 9.60 -3.60
N CYS A 43 -13.46 8.37 -3.54
CA CYS A 43 -14.16 7.82 -2.38
C CYS A 43 -13.25 7.00 -1.45
N ILE A 44 -11.93 6.94 -1.73
CA ILE A 44 -10.97 6.17 -0.94
C ILE A 44 -9.99 7.15 -0.27
N ASP A 45 -10.19 7.43 1.01
CA ASP A 45 -9.30 8.29 1.80
C ASP A 45 -8.32 7.46 2.65
N VAL A 46 -7.15 8.04 2.95
CA VAL A 46 -6.12 7.43 3.78
C VAL A 46 -5.84 8.29 4.99
N VAL A 47 -5.96 7.67 6.17
CA VAL A 47 -5.63 8.27 7.46
C VAL A 47 -4.53 7.48 8.16
N ILE A 48 -3.57 8.18 8.76
CA ILE A 48 -2.53 7.59 9.60
C ILE A 48 -3.13 7.34 10.98
N HIS A 49 -3.15 6.07 11.39
CA HIS A 49 -3.60 5.62 12.69
C HIS A 49 -2.50 4.79 13.39
N PRO A 50 -1.62 5.40 14.22
CA PRO A 50 -0.43 4.74 14.79
C PRO A 50 -0.72 3.57 15.73
N GLN A 51 -1.93 3.50 16.29
CA GLN A 51 -2.32 2.43 17.19
C GLN A 51 -2.66 1.14 16.44
N SER A 52 -3.00 1.21 15.15
CA SER A 52 -3.38 0.06 14.32
C SER A 52 -4.52 -0.81 14.92
N ILE A 53 -5.43 -0.17 15.65
CA ILE A 53 -6.61 -0.81 16.26
C ILE A 53 -7.82 -0.67 15.34
N VAL A 54 -8.02 0.54 14.80
CA VAL A 54 -9.00 0.76 13.72
C VAL A 54 -8.35 0.32 12.41
N HIS A 55 -8.88 -0.73 11.80
CA HIS A 55 -8.29 -1.32 10.59
C HIS A 55 -8.77 -0.63 9.31
N SER A 56 -10.05 -0.25 9.25
CA SER A 56 -10.65 0.57 8.19
C SER A 56 -11.99 1.17 8.66
N ILE A 57 -12.44 2.21 7.97
CA ILE A 57 -13.69 2.94 8.24
C ILE A 57 -14.47 3.09 6.92
N VAL A 58 -15.79 2.92 6.97
CA VAL A 58 -16.71 3.20 5.86
C VAL A 58 -17.65 4.32 6.29
N GLU A 59 -17.69 5.41 5.52
CA GLU A 59 -18.63 6.52 5.69
C GLU A 59 -19.84 6.32 4.76
N PHE A 60 -21.04 6.49 5.30
CA PHE A 60 -22.30 6.37 4.57
C PHE A 60 -22.86 7.75 4.16
N ASN A 61 -23.88 7.75 3.30
CA ASN A 61 -24.49 8.97 2.76
C ASN A 61 -25.11 9.89 3.82
N ASP A 62 -25.49 9.34 4.98
CA ASP A 62 -25.98 10.07 6.15
C ASP A 62 -24.84 10.61 7.05
N ARG A 63 -23.58 10.44 6.63
CA ARG A 63 -22.35 10.79 7.36
C ARG A 63 -22.07 9.96 8.61
N SER A 64 -22.80 8.85 8.80
CA SER A 64 -22.43 7.87 9.80
C SER A 64 -21.21 7.07 9.33
N CYS A 65 -20.39 6.63 10.30
CA CYS A 65 -19.19 5.83 10.03
C CYS A 65 -19.28 4.49 10.76
N ILE A 66 -18.98 3.40 10.04
CA ILE A 66 -18.74 2.08 10.62
C ILE A 66 -17.26 1.78 10.54
N ALA A 67 -16.65 1.46 11.67
CA ALA A 67 -15.24 1.10 11.79
C ALA A 67 -15.09 -0.33 12.29
N GLN A 68 -14.15 -1.08 11.72
CA GLN A 68 -13.77 -2.39 12.26
C GLN A 68 -12.55 -2.22 13.17
N LEU A 69 -12.68 -2.71 14.41
CA LEU A 69 -11.66 -2.62 15.44
C LEU A 69 -11.25 -4.03 15.92
N SER A 70 -9.95 -4.23 16.11
CA SER A 70 -9.39 -5.41 16.78
C SER A 70 -7.95 -5.16 17.24
N VAL A 71 -7.39 -6.09 18.00
CA VAL A 71 -5.93 -6.15 18.18
C VAL A 71 -5.25 -6.45 16.84
N PRO A 72 -4.03 -5.94 16.58
CA PRO A 72 -3.33 -6.15 15.31
C PRO A 72 -2.78 -7.59 15.21
N ASP A 73 -3.66 -8.54 14.90
CA ASP A 73 -3.32 -9.95 14.65
C ASP A 73 -3.96 -10.44 13.34
N MET A 74 -3.11 -10.90 12.41
CA MET A 74 -3.53 -11.38 11.09
C MET A 74 -4.40 -12.64 11.14
N LYS A 75 -4.40 -13.40 12.25
CA LYS A 75 -5.29 -14.56 12.39
C LYS A 75 -6.76 -14.17 12.22
N GLY A 76 -7.16 -12.99 12.71
CA GLY A 76 -8.52 -12.47 12.61
C GLY A 76 -9.02 -12.36 11.16
N PRO A 77 -8.40 -11.52 10.31
CA PRO A 77 -8.81 -11.39 8.91
C PRO A 77 -8.60 -12.68 8.11
N ILE A 78 -7.57 -13.48 8.39
CA ILE A 78 -7.37 -14.78 7.71
C ILE A 78 -8.52 -15.74 8.01
N ALA A 79 -8.90 -15.90 9.28
CA ALA A 79 -10.01 -16.78 9.65
C ALA A 79 -11.31 -16.32 9.00
N TYR A 80 -11.61 -15.02 9.05
CA TYR A 80 -12.82 -14.47 8.42
C TYR A 80 -12.86 -14.67 6.91
N ALA A 81 -11.73 -14.51 6.21
CA ALA A 81 -11.65 -14.76 4.77
C ALA A 81 -11.92 -16.24 4.43
N LEU A 82 -11.46 -17.19 5.26
CA LEU A 82 -11.67 -18.62 5.06
C LEU A 82 -13.09 -19.09 5.39
N THR A 83 -13.77 -18.41 6.32
CA THR A 83 -15.10 -18.83 6.80
C THR A 83 -16.24 -17.91 6.41
N TYR A 84 -15.97 -16.90 5.58
CA TYR A 84 -16.98 -15.91 5.18
C TYR A 84 -18.28 -16.58 4.71
N PRO A 85 -19.46 -16.14 5.18
CA PRO A 85 -19.72 -14.99 6.05
C PRO A 85 -19.68 -15.30 7.56
N HIS A 86 -19.32 -16.52 7.96
CA HIS A 86 -19.33 -16.98 9.35
C HIS A 86 -18.06 -16.57 10.11
N ARG A 87 -18.17 -16.53 11.44
CA ARG A 87 -17.06 -16.25 12.36
C ARG A 87 -16.72 -17.48 13.19
N ILE A 88 -15.43 -17.63 13.50
CA ILE A 88 -14.91 -18.66 14.42
C ILE A 88 -14.62 -18.00 15.76
N ASP A 89 -14.91 -18.70 16.85
CA ASP A 89 -14.67 -18.23 18.20
C ASP A 89 -13.17 -18.19 18.54
N ASN A 90 -12.77 -17.22 19.38
CA ASN A 90 -11.46 -17.16 20.04
C ASN A 90 -10.23 -17.22 19.09
N VAL A 91 -10.34 -16.65 17.89
CA VAL A 91 -9.23 -16.59 16.93
C VAL A 91 -8.13 -15.59 17.35
N ILE A 92 -8.55 -14.48 17.96
CA ILE A 92 -7.69 -13.40 18.46
C ILE A 92 -8.19 -12.92 19.83
N ASP A 93 -7.32 -12.25 20.57
CA ASP A 93 -7.66 -11.67 21.87
C ASP A 93 -8.73 -10.56 21.73
N GLY A 94 -9.54 -10.44 22.78
CA GLY A 94 -10.54 -9.38 22.89
C GLY A 94 -9.91 -7.99 23.00
N LEU A 95 -10.63 -6.97 22.52
CA LEU A 95 -10.18 -5.59 22.56
C LEU A 95 -10.79 -4.85 23.76
N SER A 96 -9.94 -4.36 24.66
CA SER A 96 -10.37 -3.58 25.83
C SER A 96 -10.23 -2.07 25.58
N LEU A 97 -11.32 -1.40 25.19
CA LEU A 97 -11.28 0.03 24.80
C LEU A 97 -10.79 0.96 25.92
N HIS A 98 -11.12 0.64 27.18
CA HIS A 98 -10.71 1.45 28.32
C HIS A 98 -9.21 1.35 28.60
N GLU A 99 -8.57 0.22 28.28
CA GLU A 99 -7.11 0.03 28.40
C GLU A 99 -6.36 0.73 27.26
N ILE A 100 -6.96 0.81 26.07
CA ILE A 100 -6.38 1.52 24.92
C ILE A 100 -6.31 3.03 25.17
N GLY A 101 -7.37 3.59 25.77
CA GLY A 101 -7.48 5.01 26.04
C GLY A 101 -7.69 5.83 24.77
N THR A 102 -6.62 6.21 24.08
CA THR A 102 -6.67 7.21 22.99
C THR A 102 -6.40 6.61 21.61
N LEU A 103 -7.30 6.87 20.68
CA LEU A 103 -7.12 6.65 19.24
C LEU A 103 -6.78 7.98 18.56
N THR A 104 -5.71 8.01 17.78
CA THR A 104 -5.29 9.23 17.06
C THR A 104 -5.32 9.02 15.56
N PHE A 105 -5.70 10.07 14.83
CA PHE A 105 -5.78 10.07 13.36
C PHE A 105 -5.09 11.30 12.80
N LYS A 106 -4.32 11.14 11.71
CA LYS A 106 -3.64 12.25 11.02
C LYS A 106 -3.69 12.04 9.51
N LYS A 107 -3.82 13.12 8.74
CA LYS A 107 -3.69 13.03 7.28
C LYS A 107 -2.22 12.83 6.88
N PRO A 108 -1.91 11.93 5.93
CA PRO A 108 -0.57 11.80 5.38
C PRO A 108 -0.18 13.07 4.61
N LYS A 109 1.10 13.46 4.68
CA LYS A 109 1.63 14.64 3.98
C LYS A 109 2.28 14.23 2.65
N LYS A 110 1.87 14.87 1.54
CA LYS A 110 2.36 14.57 0.18
C LYS A 110 3.87 14.65 0.04
N ILE A 111 4.45 15.68 0.63
CA ILE A 111 5.90 15.90 0.57
C ILE A 111 6.69 14.83 1.34
N SER A 112 6.10 14.23 2.36
CA SER A 112 6.76 13.23 3.21
C SER A 112 6.60 11.81 2.66
N PHE A 113 5.49 11.50 2.00
CA PHE A 113 5.15 10.15 1.55
C PHE A 113 4.66 10.10 0.09
N PRO A 114 5.45 10.61 -0.88
CA PRO A 114 4.99 10.79 -2.26
C PRO A 114 4.49 9.50 -2.94
N CYS A 115 5.01 8.33 -2.55
CA CYS A 115 4.60 7.02 -3.07
C CYS A 115 3.09 6.77 -2.97
N LEU A 116 2.44 7.23 -1.88
CA LEU A 116 0.99 7.12 -1.74
C LEU A 116 0.26 7.83 -2.89
N TRP A 117 0.71 9.03 -3.27
CA TRP A 117 0.10 9.78 -4.36
C TRP A 117 0.44 9.20 -5.73
N TYR A 118 1.58 8.51 -5.89
CA TYR A 118 1.87 7.77 -7.12
C TYR A 118 0.88 6.63 -7.32
N ALA A 119 0.41 5.98 -6.25
CA ALA A 119 -0.65 4.98 -6.35
C ALA A 119 -1.98 5.58 -6.81
N TYR A 120 -2.39 6.73 -6.28
CA TYR A 120 -3.58 7.45 -6.78
C TYR A 120 -3.43 7.84 -8.26
N GLN A 121 -2.25 8.32 -8.68
CA GLN A 121 -1.98 8.65 -10.07
C GLN A 121 -2.02 7.42 -10.99
N ALA A 122 -1.46 6.29 -10.54
CA ALA A 122 -1.50 5.04 -11.28
C ALA A 122 -2.93 4.50 -11.41
N LEU A 123 -3.72 4.65 -10.34
CA LEU A 123 -5.14 4.27 -10.32
C LEU A 123 -5.96 5.12 -11.29
N GLU A 124 -5.76 6.44 -11.27
CA GLU A 124 -6.43 7.38 -12.18
C GLU A 124 -6.05 7.13 -13.65
N ALA A 125 -4.77 6.86 -13.92
CA ALA A 125 -4.29 6.52 -15.27
C ALA A 125 -4.85 5.18 -15.78
N GLY A 126 -5.09 4.22 -14.87
CA GLY A 126 -5.60 2.90 -15.18
C GLY A 126 -4.71 2.09 -16.13
N GLY A 127 -5.30 1.12 -16.81
CA GLY A 127 -4.60 0.26 -17.77
C GLY A 127 -3.38 -0.42 -17.16
N THR A 128 -2.26 -0.33 -17.87
CA THR A 128 -0.97 -0.93 -17.45
C THR A 128 -0.21 -0.16 -16.37
N MET A 129 -0.64 1.06 -15.99
CA MET A 129 0.13 1.91 -15.06
C MET A 129 0.29 1.32 -13.65
N PRO A 130 -0.71 0.68 -13.02
CA PRO A 130 -0.54 -0.01 -11.74
C PRO A 130 0.54 -1.11 -11.77
N SER A 131 0.65 -1.85 -12.89
CA SER A 131 1.70 -2.86 -13.08
C SER A 131 3.09 -2.21 -13.08
N VAL A 132 3.23 -1.10 -13.83
CA VAL A 132 4.48 -0.32 -13.88
C VAL A 132 4.88 0.22 -12.51
N LEU A 133 3.91 0.77 -11.75
CA LEU A 133 4.12 1.24 -10.38
C LEU A 133 4.67 0.12 -9.50
N ASN A 134 4.02 -1.05 -9.48
CA ASN A 134 4.45 -2.17 -8.64
C ASN A 134 5.86 -2.66 -9.03
N ALA A 135 6.10 -2.89 -10.31
CA ALA A 135 7.37 -3.37 -10.83
C ALA A 135 8.53 -2.42 -10.53
N ALA A 136 8.32 -1.11 -10.73
CA ALA A 136 9.30 -0.09 -10.40
C ALA A 136 9.60 -0.05 -8.89
N ASN A 137 8.56 -0.17 -8.05
CA ASN A 137 8.72 -0.22 -6.60
C ASN A 137 9.52 -1.45 -6.16
N GLU A 138 9.24 -2.63 -6.70
CA GLU A 138 9.98 -3.86 -6.35
C GLU A 138 11.48 -3.73 -6.66
N VAL A 139 11.84 -3.19 -7.83
CA VAL A 139 13.23 -2.97 -8.21
C VAL A 139 13.91 -1.96 -7.29
N ALA A 140 13.25 -0.84 -7.00
CA ALA A 140 13.79 0.19 -6.13
C ALA A 140 13.98 -0.32 -4.69
N VAL A 141 12.97 -0.97 -4.11
CA VAL A 141 13.04 -1.53 -2.75
C VAL A 141 14.11 -2.62 -2.65
N SER A 142 14.19 -3.52 -3.63
CA SER A 142 15.24 -4.55 -3.68
C SER A 142 16.64 -3.92 -3.70
N SER A 143 16.81 -2.84 -4.46
CA SER A 143 18.09 -2.14 -4.56
C SER A 143 18.45 -1.39 -3.27
N PHE A 144 17.46 -0.79 -2.60
CA PHE A 144 17.66 -0.19 -1.28
C PHE A 144 18.05 -1.25 -0.24
N LEU A 145 17.38 -2.40 -0.24
CA LEU A 145 17.68 -3.51 0.68
C LEU A 145 19.08 -4.08 0.46
N LYS A 146 19.61 -4.02 -0.76
CA LYS A 146 20.99 -4.39 -1.11
C LYS A 146 22.02 -3.28 -0.85
N GLY A 147 21.60 -2.11 -0.37
CA GLY A 147 22.48 -0.96 -0.12
C GLY A 147 22.96 -0.24 -1.39
N ILE A 148 22.31 -0.45 -2.54
CA ILE A 148 22.70 0.15 -3.83
C ILE A 148 22.20 1.59 -3.95
N ILE A 149 21.01 1.87 -3.41
CA ILE A 149 20.39 3.21 -3.43
C ILE A 149 19.99 3.66 -2.02
N ARG A 150 19.74 4.96 -1.84
CA ARG A 150 19.22 5.52 -0.58
C ARG A 150 17.71 5.33 -0.49
N PHE A 151 17.16 5.42 0.73
CA PHE A 151 15.71 5.35 0.94
C PHE A 151 14.95 6.44 0.17
N THR A 152 15.52 7.65 0.11
CA THR A 152 14.96 8.81 -0.60
C THR A 152 14.96 8.65 -2.12
N ASP A 153 15.73 7.70 -2.66
CA ASP A 153 15.81 7.47 -4.10
C ASP A 153 14.66 6.61 -4.61
N ILE A 154 14.04 5.81 -3.73
CA ILE A 154 12.88 4.95 -4.05
C ILE A 154 11.76 5.74 -4.77
N PRO A 155 11.20 6.82 -4.18
CA PRO A 155 10.15 7.58 -4.85
C PRO A 155 10.63 8.24 -6.15
N VAL A 156 11.91 8.63 -6.25
CA VAL A 156 12.47 9.27 -7.44
C VAL A 156 12.50 8.28 -8.62
N ILE A 157 12.96 7.05 -8.38
CA ILE A 157 13.01 6.01 -9.41
C ILE A 157 11.61 5.67 -9.88
N ILE A 158 10.68 5.44 -8.94
CA ILE A 158 9.29 5.09 -9.23
C ILE A 158 8.65 6.16 -10.11
N LYS A 159 8.74 7.44 -9.71
CA LYS A 159 8.19 8.57 -10.45
C LYS A 159 8.75 8.64 -11.87
N LYS A 160 10.08 8.58 -12.02
CA LYS A 160 10.75 8.65 -13.33
C LYS A 160 10.38 7.47 -14.23
N THR A 161 10.14 6.27 -13.68
CA THR A 161 9.70 5.11 -14.45
C THR A 161 8.26 5.26 -14.92
N MET A 162 7.36 5.72 -14.05
CA MET A 162 5.95 5.98 -14.41
C MET A 162 5.82 7.08 -15.47
N GLU A 163 6.57 8.17 -15.34
CA GLU A 163 6.52 9.31 -16.28
C GLU A 163 7.02 8.94 -17.68
N GLU A 164 7.85 7.92 -17.82
CA GLU A 164 8.34 7.45 -19.13
C GLU A 164 7.41 6.40 -19.76
N HIS A 165 6.43 5.87 -19.02
CA HIS A 165 5.55 4.82 -19.52
C HIS A 165 4.42 5.40 -20.37
N THR A 166 4.22 4.84 -21.56
CA THR A 166 3.00 5.07 -22.35
C THR A 166 1.94 4.07 -21.92
N VAL A 167 0.88 4.55 -21.26
CA VAL A 167 -0.19 3.68 -20.75
C VAL A 167 -0.90 2.97 -21.90
N ARG A 168 -0.86 1.65 -21.87
CA ARG A 168 -1.76 0.80 -22.65
C ARG A 168 -3.04 0.53 -21.85
N PRO A 169 -4.24 0.67 -22.45
CA PRO A 169 -5.50 0.32 -21.81
C PRO A 169 -5.75 -1.20 -21.78
N ASP A 170 -4.95 -1.96 -22.53
CA ASP A 170 -5.02 -3.41 -22.62
C ASP A 170 -4.69 -4.07 -21.27
N MET A 171 -5.67 -4.81 -20.73
CA MET A 171 -5.60 -5.51 -19.45
C MET A 171 -5.39 -7.02 -19.61
N GLU A 172 -5.09 -7.49 -20.82
CA GLU A 172 -4.72 -8.88 -21.05
C GLU A 172 -3.41 -9.22 -20.36
N LEU A 173 -3.27 -10.49 -19.94
CA LEU A 173 -2.11 -10.95 -19.18
C LEU A 173 -0.77 -10.62 -19.84
N HIS A 174 -0.69 -10.76 -21.17
CA HIS A 174 0.53 -10.46 -21.92
C HIS A 174 0.94 -8.99 -21.80
N ALA A 175 -0.02 -8.06 -21.90
CA ALA A 175 0.23 -6.63 -21.79
C ALA A 175 0.69 -6.24 -20.38
N VAL A 176 0.13 -6.88 -19.35
CA VAL A 176 0.54 -6.68 -17.96
C VAL A 176 1.97 -7.17 -17.73
N ILE A 177 2.33 -8.34 -18.25
CA ILE A 177 3.68 -8.91 -18.17
C ILE A 177 4.70 -8.03 -18.93
N GLU A 178 4.36 -7.57 -20.13
CA GLU A 178 5.21 -6.68 -20.92
C GLU A 178 5.46 -5.36 -20.18
N ALA A 179 4.41 -4.78 -19.58
CA ALA A 179 4.52 -3.56 -18.78
C ALA A 179 5.40 -3.76 -17.53
N ASP A 180 5.25 -4.87 -16.81
CA ASP A 180 6.12 -5.22 -15.67
C ASP A 180 7.59 -5.33 -16.11
N GLN A 181 7.87 -6.11 -17.16
CA GLN A 181 9.23 -6.31 -17.67
C GLN A 181 9.86 -5.01 -18.15
N TRP A 182 9.10 -4.18 -18.85
CA TRP A 182 9.53 -2.86 -19.29
C TRP A 182 9.86 -1.97 -18.08
N ALA A 183 8.99 -1.93 -17.08
CA ALA A 183 9.16 -1.11 -15.89
C ALA A 183 10.39 -1.52 -15.09
N ARG A 184 10.67 -2.83 -14.96
CA ARG A 184 11.88 -3.32 -14.29
C ARG A 184 13.15 -2.83 -14.99
N LYS A 185 13.24 -3.00 -16.32
CA LYS A 185 14.39 -2.53 -17.12
C LYS A 185 14.55 -1.02 -17.04
N THR A 186 13.45 -0.27 -17.11
CA THR A 186 13.47 1.19 -17.01
C THR A 186 13.92 1.64 -15.63
N ALA A 187 13.41 1.05 -14.55
CA ALA A 187 13.81 1.36 -13.18
C ALA A 187 15.32 1.11 -12.97
N GLU A 188 15.84 -0.03 -13.45
CA GLU A 188 17.28 -0.34 -13.41
C GLU A 188 18.12 0.69 -14.15
N ARG A 189 17.66 1.15 -15.32
CA ARG A 189 18.34 2.21 -16.07
C ARG A 189 18.29 3.54 -15.31
N LYS A 190 17.16 3.92 -14.73
CA LYS A 190 17.01 5.17 -13.97
C LYS A 190 17.94 5.21 -12.75
N MET A 191 18.12 4.07 -12.08
CA MET A 191 19.05 3.95 -10.94
C MET A 191 20.49 4.29 -11.28
N LYS A 192 20.96 3.92 -12.48
CA LYS A 192 22.32 4.23 -12.94
C LYS A 192 22.53 5.73 -13.24
N THR A 193 21.45 6.49 -13.34
CA THR A 193 21.45 7.91 -13.69
C THR A 193 21.00 8.82 -12.54
N LEU A 194 20.89 8.28 -11.33
CA LEU A 194 20.63 9.04 -10.10
C LEU A 194 21.85 9.82 -9.66
#